data_AF-A0A7R9EFM5-F1
#
_entry.id   AF-A0A7R9EFM5-F1
#
_cell.length_a   1.000
_cell.length_b   1.000
_cell.length_c   1.000
_cell.angle_alpha   90.00
_cell.angle_beta   90.00
_cell.angle_gamma   90.00
#
_symmetry.space_group_name_H-M   'P 1'
#
loop_
_entity.id
_entity.type
_entity.pdbx_description
1 polymer ?
#
loop_
_entity_poly.entity_id
_entity_poly.type
_entity_poly.pdbx_seq_one_letter_code
_entity_poly.pdbx_strand_id
1 'polypeptide(L)'
;CLGQLQEVFHNTSLEKRLRKSQDLQQTGHGLVSPNNKMQLELIAKKCLLNQFETGVFFVETEYVEVLTGPDKGKQGIVKQVIQERNWVIVEGMNCHLRMVGRSKDFPGVCIKSEAPLLVTNQVSLVDPSDLQSTPVEWRFTDAGEKVRVSVRSGRIIPIPVMAGETIDYKTKASYKDSEKDTLASNVSEITFAPKLKTFEMDVMEEFGLKEERAPAHTFWY
;
A
#
# COMPACT_ATOMS: atom_id res chain seq x y z
N CYS A 1 -33.60 -18.19 14.02
CA CYS A 1 -32.77 -17.13 14.61
C CYS A 1 -31.52 -17.73 15.22
N LEU A 2 -30.46 -17.89 14.43
CA LEU A 2 -29.15 -18.31 14.91
C LEU A 2 -28.14 -17.34 14.31
N GLY A 3 -27.79 -16.34 15.09
CA GLY A 3 -26.72 -15.42 14.79
C GLY A 3 -25.41 -16.00 15.30
N GLN A 4 -24.49 -16.28 14.39
CA GLN A 4 -23.06 -16.32 14.65
C GLN A 4 -22.38 -15.71 13.42
N LEU A 5 -22.13 -14.40 13.49
CA LEU A 5 -21.18 -13.71 12.62
C LEU A 5 -19.80 -13.95 13.22
N GLN A 6 -19.01 -14.76 12.53
CA GLN A 6 -17.68 -15.18 12.93
C GLN A 6 -16.66 -14.15 12.41
N GLU A 7 -15.97 -13.52 13.37
CA GLU A 7 -14.58 -13.07 13.39
C GLU A 7 -13.98 -12.38 12.16
N VAL A 8 -13.62 -11.11 12.39
CA VAL A 8 -12.80 -10.27 11.51
C VAL A 8 -11.34 -10.76 11.56
N PHE A 9 -10.86 -11.28 10.43
CA PHE A 9 -9.47 -11.66 10.17
C PHE A 9 -8.51 -10.47 10.29
N HIS A 10 -7.63 -10.40 11.30
CA HIS A 10 -6.42 -9.56 11.25
C HIS A 10 -5.27 -10.18 12.05
N ASN A 11 -4.65 -11.21 11.48
CA ASN A 11 -3.25 -11.58 11.69
C ASN A 11 -2.95 -12.72 10.70
N THR A 12 -2.75 -12.37 9.44
CA THR A 12 -2.19 -13.34 8.49
C THR A 12 -0.73 -13.56 8.87
N SER A 13 -0.46 -14.68 9.52
CA SER A 13 0.88 -15.25 9.65
C SER A 13 1.50 -15.35 8.26
N LEU A 14 2.29 -14.36 7.87
CA LEU A 14 3.03 -14.30 6.61
C LEU A 14 4.25 -15.23 6.67
N GLU A 15 4.01 -16.50 6.96
CA GLU A 15 4.92 -17.58 6.64
C GLU A 15 4.27 -18.44 5.57
N LYS A 16 4.38 -17.99 4.32
CA LYS A 16 4.39 -18.79 3.10
C LYS A 16 4.76 -17.86 1.96
N ARG A 17 5.67 -18.34 1.09
CA ARG A 17 6.02 -17.76 -0.22
C ARG A 17 4.79 -17.59 -1.12
N LEU A 18 3.88 -16.68 -0.78
CA LEU A 18 2.70 -16.37 -1.57
C LEU A 18 3.08 -15.28 -2.56
N ARG A 19 3.02 -15.63 -3.85
CA ARG A 19 3.07 -14.63 -4.92
C ARG A 19 1.79 -13.83 -4.85
N LYS A 20 1.88 -12.51 -4.67
CA LYS A 20 0.79 -11.64 -5.10
C LYS A 20 0.74 -11.66 -6.64
N SER A 21 -0.23 -12.39 -7.18
CA SER A 21 -0.73 -12.14 -8.54
C SER A 21 -1.65 -10.93 -8.50
N GLN A 22 -1.94 -10.34 -9.66
CA GLN A 22 -2.83 -9.18 -9.78
C GLN A 22 -4.23 -9.44 -9.17
N ASP A 23 -4.61 -10.70 -8.98
CA ASP A 23 -5.94 -11.10 -8.52
C ASP A 23 -6.15 -11.00 -7.00
N LEU A 24 -5.15 -10.58 -6.21
CA LEU A 24 -5.26 -10.61 -4.74
C LEU A 24 -5.88 -9.34 -4.13
N GLN A 25 -6.98 -8.83 -4.67
CA GLN A 25 -7.80 -7.83 -3.95
C GLN A 25 -9.31 -8.05 -4.03
N GLN A 26 -9.84 -8.92 -4.88
CA GLN A 26 -11.29 -9.18 -4.94
C GLN A 26 -11.56 -10.59 -5.50
N THR A 27 -11.63 -11.63 -4.66
CA THR A 27 -12.50 -12.81 -4.86
C THR A 27 -12.19 -13.88 -3.81
N GLY A 28 -13.15 -14.18 -2.94
CA GLY A 28 -13.21 -15.48 -2.27
C GLY A 28 -13.78 -16.50 -3.24
N HIS A 29 -12.96 -17.12 -4.09
CA HIS A 29 -13.23 -18.40 -4.76
C HIS A 29 -12.01 -18.79 -5.61
N GLY A 30 -11.35 -19.91 -5.29
CA GLY A 30 -10.25 -20.42 -6.11
C GLY A 30 -9.66 -21.72 -5.60
N LEU A 31 -10.37 -22.84 -5.76
CA LEU A 31 -9.73 -24.16 -5.75
C LEU A 31 -8.93 -24.30 -7.04
N VAL A 32 -7.60 -24.32 -6.92
CA VAL A 32 -6.67 -24.42 -8.05
C VAL A 32 -6.68 -25.85 -8.62
N SER A 33 -6.89 -25.98 -9.93
CA SER A 33 -6.81 -27.25 -10.67
C SER A 33 -5.41 -27.92 -10.57
N PRO A 34 -5.33 -29.26 -10.43
CA PRO A 34 -4.07 -29.97 -10.12
C PRO A 34 -2.97 -29.87 -11.19
N ASN A 35 -3.29 -29.47 -12.43
CA ASN A 35 -2.29 -29.28 -13.50
C ASN A 35 -1.38 -28.05 -13.29
N ASN A 36 -1.71 -27.16 -12.35
CA ASN A 36 -0.89 -25.97 -12.08
C ASN A 36 0.30 -26.24 -11.14
N LYS A 37 0.42 -27.41 -10.50
CA LYS A 37 1.50 -27.69 -9.53
C LYS A 37 2.90 -27.65 -10.16
N MET A 38 3.08 -28.24 -11.34
CA MET A 38 4.37 -28.24 -12.07
C MET A 38 4.71 -26.86 -12.64
N GLN A 39 3.69 -26.10 -13.07
CA GLN A 39 3.85 -24.76 -13.63
C GLN A 39 4.16 -23.73 -12.53
N LEU A 40 3.56 -23.91 -11.34
CA LEU A 40 3.84 -23.10 -10.15
C LEU A 40 5.28 -23.28 -9.65
N GLU A 41 5.88 -24.47 -9.73
CA GLU A 41 7.28 -24.68 -9.35
C GLU A 41 8.29 -23.99 -10.28
N LEU A 42 8.02 -23.97 -11.59
CA LEU A 42 8.87 -23.26 -12.55
C LEU A 42 8.71 -21.74 -12.42
N ILE A 43 7.47 -21.28 -12.23
CA ILE A 43 7.16 -19.88 -11.97
C ILE A 43 7.78 -19.46 -10.64
N ALA A 44 7.73 -20.29 -9.57
CA ALA A 44 8.22 -20.08 -8.20
C ALA A 44 9.72 -19.81 -8.08
N LYS A 45 10.54 -20.21 -9.07
CA LYS A 45 11.98 -19.98 -9.04
C LYS A 45 12.30 -18.49 -9.26
N LYS A 46 12.43 -17.79 -8.13
CA LYS A 46 13.29 -16.60 -7.93
C LYS A 46 12.80 -15.32 -8.62
N CYS A 47 11.70 -14.74 -8.11
CA CYS A 47 11.47 -13.30 -8.21
C CYS A 47 12.16 -12.63 -7.01
N LEU A 48 13.50 -12.73 -6.95
CA LEU A 48 14.29 -11.86 -6.08
C LEU A 48 14.37 -10.52 -6.81
N LEU A 49 13.34 -9.70 -6.64
CA LEU A 49 13.39 -8.34 -7.12
C LEU A 49 14.09 -7.53 -6.03
N ASN A 50 15.14 -6.82 -6.41
CA ASN A 50 15.76 -5.84 -5.54
C ASN A 50 14.66 -4.81 -5.22
N GLN A 51 14.24 -4.73 -3.96
CA GLN A 51 13.33 -3.69 -3.51
C GLN A 51 14.06 -2.35 -3.72
N PHE A 52 13.70 -1.67 -4.81
CA PHE A 52 14.14 -0.33 -5.22
C PHE A 52 15.63 0.00 -5.09
N GLU A 53 16.43 -0.37 -6.09
CA GLU A 53 17.73 0.29 -6.32
C GLU A 53 17.57 1.72 -6.86
N THR A 54 16.43 2.03 -7.51
CA THR A 54 16.29 3.27 -8.29
C THR A 54 15.82 4.48 -7.50
N GLY A 55 15.44 4.34 -6.22
CA GLY A 55 15.05 5.46 -5.35
C GLY A 55 13.80 6.25 -5.76
N VAL A 56 13.31 6.14 -7.01
CA VAL A 56 12.14 6.87 -7.53
C VAL A 56 10.84 6.15 -7.16
N PHE A 57 9.95 6.86 -6.47
CA PHE A 57 8.64 6.38 -6.06
C PHE A 57 7.56 6.85 -7.03
N PHE A 58 6.78 5.90 -7.54
CA PHE A 58 5.60 6.14 -8.38
C PHE A 58 4.35 6.09 -7.50
N VAL A 59 3.42 6.98 -7.77
CA VAL A 59 2.14 7.06 -7.08
C VAL A 59 1.00 6.83 -8.06
N GLU A 60 -0.11 6.32 -7.53
CA GLU A 60 -1.38 6.32 -8.26
C GLU A 60 -1.74 7.73 -8.71
N THR A 61 -2.41 7.83 -9.86
CA THR A 61 -2.80 9.07 -10.53
C THR A 61 -1.66 9.90 -11.16
N GLU A 62 -0.44 9.38 -11.20
CA GLU A 62 0.67 10.05 -11.88
C GLU A 62 0.73 9.75 -13.38
N TYR A 63 1.21 10.71 -14.16
CA TYR A 63 1.47 10.54 -15.58
C TYR A 63 2.81 9.85 -15.82
N VAL A 64 2.76 8.80 -16.62
CA VAL A 64 3.92 8.01 -16.99
C VAL A 64 3.94 7.73 -18.48
N GLU A 65 5.13 7.61 -19.03
CA GLU A 65 5.37 7.20 -20.41
C GLU A 65 5.92 5.77 -20.45
N VAL A 66 5.39 4.97 -21.38
CA VAL A 66 5.86 3.60 -21.60
C VAL A 66 7.08 3.62 -22.51
N LEU A 67 8.21 3.11 -22.03
CA LEU A 67 9.48 3.12 -22.75
C LEU A 67 9.66 1.90 -23.69
N THR A 68 8.98 0.80 -23.38
CA THR A 68 9.17 -0.49 -24.07
C THR A 68 7.83 -1.20 -24.30
N GLY A 69 7.76 -2.03 -25.34
CA GLY A 69 6.57 -2.84 -25.65
C GLY A 69 5.68 -2.24 -26.74
N PRO A 70 4.44 -2.76 -26.90
CA PRO A 70 3.55 -2.37 -27.99
C PRO A 70 3.06 -0.92 -27.90
N ASP A 71 2.99 -0.39 -26.68
CA ASP A 71 2.50 0.96 -26.40
C ASP A 71 3.64 1.97 -26.16
N LYS A 72 4.84 1.70 -26.70
CA LYS A 72 6.01 2.58 -26.54
C LYS A 72 5.71 4.01 -27.00
N GLY A 73 6.10 4.99 -26.17
CA GLY A 73 5.92 6.42 -26.41
C GLY A 73 4.53 6.94 -26.07
N LYS A 74 3.59 6.07 -25.68
CA LYS A 74 2.29 6.51 -25.18
C LYS A 74 2.39 6.87 -23.71
N GLN A 75 1.60 7.86 -23.33
CA GLN A 75 1.46 8.33 -21.95
C GLN A 75 0.14 7.85 -21.37
N GLY A 76 0.16 7.47 -20.09
CA GLY A 76 -1.01 7.03 -19.37
C GLY A 76 -0.90 7.37 -17.89
N ILE A 77 -2.01 7.18 -17.18
CA ILE A 77 -2.11 7.44 -15.75
C ILE A 77 -1.87 6.13 -15.00
N VAL A 78 -1.10 6.19 -13.91
CA VAL A 78 -0.89 5.05 -13.01
C VAL A 78 -2.18 4.74 -12.26
N LYS A 79 -2.71 3.53 -12.47
CA LYS A 79 -3.93 3.03 -11.81
C LYS A 79 -3.62 2.36 -10.47
N GLN A 80 -2.53 1.59 -10.42
CA GLN A 80 -2.15 0.85 -9.22
C GLN A 80 -0.64 0.60 -9.18
N VAL A 81 -0.05 0.65 -7.98
CA VAL A 81 1.36 0.32 -7.73
C VAL A 81 1.47 -0.91 -6.83
N ILE A 82 2.19 -1.93 -7.29
CA ILE A 82 2.46 -3.16 -6.54
C ILE A 82 3.95 -3.17 -6.15
N GLN A 83 4.24 -2.63 -4.97
CA GLN A 83 5.60 -2.40 -4.48
C GLN A 83 6.42 -3.69 -4.33
N GLU A 84 5.79 -4.77 -3.88
CA GLU A 84 6.45 -6.07 -3.65
C GLU A 84 7.10 -6.66 -4.91
N ARG A 85 6.61 -6.26 -6.09
CA ARG A 85 7.08 -6.76 -7.39
C ARG A 85 7.61 -5.65 -8.29
N ASN A 86 7.77 -4.43 -7.77
CA ASN A 86 8.13 -3.24 -8.55
C ASN A 86 7.25 -3.09 -9.82
N TRP A 87 5.96 -3.38 -9.69
CA TRP A 87 5.01 -3.36 -10.79
C TRP A 87 4.11 -2.15 -10.72
N VAL A 88 3.81 -1.61 -11.90
CA VAL A 88 2.87 -0.51 -12.08
C VAL A 88 1.86 -0.92 -13.14
N ILE A 89 0.59 -0.68 -12.86
CA ILE A 89 -0.50 -0.86 -13.82
C ILE A 89 -0.87 0.52 -14.32
N VAL A 90 -0.77 0.72 -15.63
CA VAL A 90 -1.09 1.99 -16.29
C VAL A 90 -2.41 1.84 -17.03
N GLU A 91 -3.28 2.83 -16.91
CA GLU A 91 -4.61 2.80 -17.51
C GLU A 91 -4.54 2.65 -19.04
N GLY A 92 -5.21 1.62 -19.56
CA GLY A 92 -5.34 1.38 -21.00
C GLY A 92 -4.05 0.95 -21.72
N MET A 93 -2.93 0.79 -21.02
CA MET A 93 -1.64 0.41 -21.61
C MET A 93 -1.27 -1.04 -21.32
N ASN A 94 -0.47 -1.63 -22.21
CA ASN A 94 -0.03 -3.02 -22.12
C ASN A 94 -1.23 -3.99 -21.92
N CYS A 95 -2.32 -3.72 -22.64
CA CYS A 95 -3.57 -4.45 -22.49
C CYS A 95 -3.55 -5.80 -23.21
N HIS A 96 -4.19 -6.79 -22.60
CA HIS A 96 -4.54 -8.05 -23.26
C HIS A 96 -6.06 -8.26 -23.21
N LEU A 97 -6.60 -9.02 -24.16
CA LEU A 97 -8.02 -9.36 -24.19
C LEU A 97 -8.26 -10.61 -23.34
N ARG A 98 -9.22 -10.52 -22.41
CA ARG A 98 -9.66 -11.67 -21.61
C ARG A 98 -11.18 -11.75 -21.58
N MET A 99 -11.70 -12.98 -21.56
CA MET A 99 -13.14 -13.23 -21.41
C MET A 99 -13.49 -13.32 -19.93
N VAL A 100 -14.45 -12.52 -19.48
CA VAL A 100 -14.94 -12.51 -18.09
C VAL A 100 -16.37 -12.99 -18.00
N GLY A 101 -16.69 -13.71 -16.92
CA GLY A 101 -18.05 -14.16 -16.61
C GLY A 101 -18.54 -15.35 -17.44
N ARG A 102 -17.66 -16.05 -18.19
CA ARG A 102 -18.06 -17.19 -19.03
C ARG A 102 -18.68 -18.30 -18.17
N SER A 103 -19.92 -18.68 -18.48
CA SER A 103 -20.66 -19.79 -17.86
C SER A 103 -21.24 -20.69 -18.95
N LYS A 104 -21.93 -21.78 -18.57
CA LYS A 104 -22.64 -22.65 -19.52
C LYS A 104 -23.72 -21.89 -20.28
N ASP A 105 -24.41 -20.97 -19.59
CA ASP A 105 -25.55 -20.22 -20.13
C ASP A 105 -25.16 -18.83 -20.66
N PHE A 106 -23.92 -18.38 -20.40
CA PHE A 106 -23.45 -17.05 -20.80
C PHE A 106 -22.08 -17.14 -21.51
N PRO A 107 -21.98 -16.69 -22.78
CA PRO A 107 -20.76 -16.82 -23.57
C PRO A 107 -19.56 -16.02 -23.01
N GLY A 108 -19.78 -15.11 -22.07
CA GLY A 108 -18.76 -14.22 -21.50
C GLY A 108 -18.66 -12.89 -22.25
N VAL A 109 -18.06 -11.89 -21.61
CA VAL A 109 -17.75 -10.60 -22.25
C VAL A 109 -16.26 -10.49 -22.45
N CYS A 110 -15.84 -10.13 -23.66
CA CYS A 110 -14.44 -9.81 -23.96
C CYS A 110 -14.12 -8.42 -23.41
N ILE A 111 -13.21 -8.34 -22.45
CA ILE A 111 -12.74 -7.08 -21.87
C ILE A 111 -11.24 -6.93 -22.11
N LYS A 112 -10.80 -5.66 -22.27
CA LYS A 112 -9.38 -5.30 -22.22
C LYS A 112 -8.96 -5.22 -20.77
N SER A 113 -7.93 -5.99 -20.39
CA SER A 113 -7.35 -5.99 -19.06
C SER A 113 -5.90 -5.50 -19.15
N GLU A 114 -5.53 -4.56 -18.28
CA GLU A 114 -4.18 -4.02 -18.23
C GLU A 114 -3.20 -5.06 -17.64
N ALA A 115 -2.02 -5.19 -18.24
CA ALA A 115 -0.95 -6.02 -17.70
C ALA A 115 0.09 -5.15 -16.99
N PRO A 116 0.79 -5.68 -15.96
CA PRO A 116 1.71 -4.89 -15.16
C PRO A 116 2.97 -4.59 -15.96
N LEU A 117 3.52 -3.40 -15.76
CA LEU A 117 4.79 -2.94 -16.29
C LEU A 117 5.82 -2.85 -15.16
N LEU A 118 7.07 -3.15 -15.47
CA LEU A 118 8.18 -3.06 -14.53
C LEU A 118 8.67 -1.61 -14.40
N VAL A 119 8.71 -1.13 -13.16
CA VAL A 119 9.06 0.25 -12.81
C VAL A 119 10.47 0.65 -13.26
N THR A 120 11.43 -0.28 -13.22
CA THR A 120 12.85 0.07 -13.39
C THR A 120 13.24 0.43 -14.81
N ASN A 121 12.61 -0.17 -15.83
CA ASN A 121 13.05 -0.03 -17.22
C ASN A 121 11.92 0.11 -18.25
N GLN A 122 10.66 -0.17 -17.89
CA GLN A 122 9.55 -0.12 -18.86
C GLN A 122 8.76 1.19 -18.78
N VAL A 123 8.94 1.97 -17.71
CA VAL A 123 8.11 3.14 -17.41
C VAL A 123 8.99 4.29 -16.91
N SER A 124 8.66 5.53 -17.29
CA SER A 124 9.30 6.75 -16.79
C SER A 124 8.24 7.79 -16.42
N LEU A 125 8.55 8.62 -15.42
CA LEU A 125 7.71 9.75 -15.04
C LEU A 125 7.73 10.82 -16.14
N VAL A 126 6.57 11.41 -16.39
CA VAL A 126 6.43 12.54 -17.30
C VAL A 126 6.51 13.83 -16.50
N ASP A 127 7.32 14.78 -16.96
CA ASP A 127 7.33 16.11 -16.36
C ASP A 127 6.07 16.88 -16.82
N PRO A 128 5.25 17.40 -15.88
CA PRO A 128 4.03 18.14 -16.23
C PRO A 128 4.29 19.43 -17.04
N SER A 129 5.54 19.89 -17.06
CA SER A 129 5.95 21.12 -17.74
C SER A 129 6.11 20.99 -19.25
N ASP A 130 6.73 19.90 -19.68
CA ASP A 130 7.14 19.67 -21.06
C ASP A 130 6.47 18.44 -21.67
N LEU A 131 5.72 17.68 -20.85
CA LEU A 131 4.98 16.49 -21.23
C LEU A 131 5.85 15.44 -21.92
N GLN A 132 7.12 15.31 -21.53
CA GLN A 132 7.96 14.21 -22.01
C GLN A 132 8.56 13.43 -20.84
N SER A 133 8.88 12.16 -21.07
CA SER A 133 9.57 11.33 -20.10
C SER A 133 10.89 11.95 -19.62
N THR A 134 11.10 11.90 -18.30
CA THR A 134 12.34 12.38 -17.68
C THR A 134 12.81 11.44 -16.57
N PRO A 135 14.14 11.27 -16.42
CA PRO A 135 14.67 10.70 -15.19
C PRO A 135 14.48 11.69 -14.03
N VAL A 136 14.22 11.16 -12.85
CA VAL A 136 13.88 11.92 -11.65
C VAL A 136 14.90 11.62 -10.56
N GLU A 137 15.32 12.66 -9.84
CA GLU A 137 16.19 12.58 -8.67
C GLU A 137 15.49 13.18 -7.45
N TRP A 138 15.88 12.74 -6.25
CA TRP A 138 15.41 13.35 -5.01
C TRP A 138 16.36 14.47 -4.59
N ARG A 139 15.81 15.64 -4.29
CA ARG A 139 16.53 16.77 -3.70
C ARG A 139 15.80 17.29 -2.47
N PHE A 140 16.49 18.06 -1.65
CA PHE A 140 15.89 18.79 -0.53
C PHE A 140 15.72 20.25 -0.93
N THR A 141 14.57 20.82 -0.60
CA THR A 141 14.34 22.27 -0.71
C THR A 141 14.99 23.01 0.46
N ASP A 142 15.09 24.34 0.35
CA ASP A 142 15.62 25.20 1.42
C ASP A 142 14.78 25.11 2.71
N ALA A 143 13.50 24.74 2.60
CA ALA A 143 12.61 24.47 3.72
C ALA A 143 12.87 23.10 4.40
N GLY A 144 13.76 22.28 3.85
CA GLY A 144 14.07 20.93 4.33
C GLY A 144 13.12 19.84 3.80
N GLU A 145 12.21 20.16 2.88
CA GLU A 145 11.28 19.19 2.32
C GLU A 145 11.94 18.35 1.22
N LYS A 146 11.73 17.04 1.26
CA LYS A 146 12.26 16.12 0.24
C LYS A 146 11.32 16.09 -0.96
N VAL A 147 11.80 16.55 -2.12
CA VAL A 147 11.02 16.68 -3.35
C VAL A 147 11.65 15.93 -4.52
N ARG A 148 10.80 15.49 -5.46
CA ARG A 148 11.23 14.89 -6.72
C ARG A 148 11.53 16.01 -7.71
N VAL A 149 12.69 15.96 -8.33
CA VAL A 149 13.13 16.96 -9.32
C VAL A 149 13.43 16.24 -10.64
N SER A 150 12.91 16.77 -11.73
CA SER A 150 13.24 16.29 -13.06
C SER A 150 14.70 16.65 -13.39
N VAL A 151 15.49 15.68 -13.85
CA VAL A 151 16.89 15.92 -14.19
C VAL A 151 17.01 16.82 -15.43
N ARG A 152 16.05 16.72 -16.36
CA ARG A 152 16.06 17.50 -17.60
C ARG A 152 15.70 18.97 -17.40
N SER A 153 14.55 19.25 -16.79
CA SER A 153 14.03 20.63 -16.67
C SER A 153 14.40 21.28 -15.33
N GLY A 154 14.87 20.49 -14.35
CA GLY A 154 15.18 20.97 -13.00
C GLY A 154 13.95 21.36 -12.20
N ARG A 155 12.75 21.03 -12.68
CA ARG A 155 11.48 21.39 -12.04
C ARG A 155 11.04 20.33 -11.05
N ILE A 156 10.30 20.78 -10.05
CA ILE A 156 9.76 19.90 -9.02
C ILE A 156 8.54 19.18 -9.59
N ILE A 157 8.51 17.85 -9.47
CA ILE A 157 7.36 17.01 -9.79
C ILE A 157 6.60 16.77 -8.48
N PRO A 158 5.46 17.47 -8.25
CA PRO A 158 4.72 17.34 -7.01
C PRO A 158 4.15 15.93 -6.87
N ILE A 159 4.07 15.44 -5.63
CA ILE A 159 3.35 14.20 -5.32
C ILE A 159 1.84 14.53 -5.37
N PRO A 160 1.00 13.73 -6.05
CA PRO A 160 -0.43 14.01 -6.13
C PRO A 160 -1.09 13.98 -4.75
N VAL A 161 -2.12 14.80 -4.53
CA VAL A 161 -2.81 14.90 -3.24
C VAL A 161 -3.43 13.56 -2.81
N MET A 162 -3.87 12.76 -3.79
CA MET A 162 -4.42 11.42 -3.57
C MET A 162 -3.43 10.45 -2.93
N ALA A 163 -2.11 10.71 -3.04
CA ALA A 163 -1.08 9.94 -2.34
C ALA A 163 -1.24 9.96 -0.83
N GLY A 164 -1.80 11.04 -0.30
CA GLY A 164 -2.03 11.25 1.13
C GLY A 164 -3.37 10.72 1.63
N GLU A 165 -4.18 10.09 0.75
CA GLU A 165 -5.45 9.50 1.14
C GLU A 165 -5.23 8.17 1.89
N THR A 166 -6.07 7.92 2.89
CA THR A 166 -6.11 6.62 3.56
C THR A 166 -6.73 5.58 2.62
N ILE A 167 -6.46 4.29 2.86
CA ILE A 167 -7.07 3.13 2.16
C ILE A 167 -8.61 3.25 2.08
N ASP A 168 -9.22 3.91 3.07
CA ASP A 168 -10.67 4.14 3.13
C ASP A 168 -11.17 5.28 2.23
N TYR A 169 -10.31 5.85 1.37
CA TYR A 169 -10.58 7.01 0.50
C TYR A 169 -11.10 8.25 1.26
N LYS A 170 -10.69 8.38 2.52
CA LYS A 170 -11.00 9.54 3.37
C LYS A 170 -9.81 10.48 3.38
N THR A 171 -10.04 11.73 3.00
CA THR A 171 -9.10 12.83 3.23
C THR A 171 -9.30 13.40 4.63
N LYS A 172 -8.26 14.03 5.19
CA LYS A 172 -8.33 14.77 6.46
C LYS A 172 -9.45 15.83 6.45
N ALA A 173 -9.67 16.49 5.30
CA ALA A 173 -10.70 17.50 5.15
C ALA A 173 -12.12 16.93 5.07
N SER A 174 -12.28 15.71 4.53
CA SER A 174 -13.58 15.04 4.42
C SER A 174 -14.00 14.26 5.66
N TYR A 175 -13.08 14.07 6.62
CA TYR A 175 -13.36 13.32 7.84
C TYR A 175 -14.40 14.04 8.70
N LYS A 176 -15.34 13.27 9.25
CA LYS A 176 -16.38 13.77 10.17
C LYS A 176 -16.30 12.92 11.43
N ASP A 177 -16.18 13.60 12.56
CA ASP A 177 -16.11 12.96 13.86
C ASP A 177 -17.41 12.21 14.16
N SER A 178 -17.30 10.97 14.61
CA SER A 178 -18.41 10.15 15.10
C SER A 178 -18.53 10.26 16.63
N GLU A 179 -19.65 9.75 17.18
CA GLU A 179 -19.89 9.74 18.63
C GLU A 179 -18.80 9.01 19.44
N LYS A 180 -18.10 8.05 18.82
CA LYS A 180 -17.03 7.27 19.45
C LYS A 180 -15.63 7.82 19.19
N ASP A 181 -15.51 8.90 18.43
CA ASP A 181 -14.23 9.53 18.13
C ASP A 181 -13.89 10.60 19.18
N THR A 182 -12.62 10.66 19.56
CA THR A 182 -12.13 11.66 20.51
C THR A 182 -11.90 13.00 19.81
N LEU A 183 -12.38 14.09 20.43
CA LEU A 183 -12.18 15.45 19.91
C LEU A 183 -10.70 15.83 19.95
N ALA A 184 -10.26 16.59 18.94
CA ALA A 184 -8.87 17.05 18.83
C ALA A 184 -8.39 17.84 20.07
N SER A 185 -9.28 18.63 20.69
CA SER A 185 -8.97 19.37 21.92
C SER A 185 -8.52 18.44 23.05
N ASN A 186 -9.27 17.36 23.27
CA ASN A 186 -9.03 16.42 24.37
C ASN A 186 -7.76 15.60 24.13
N VAL A 187 -7.42 15.32 22.86
CA VAL A 187 -6.19 14.58 22.50
C VAL A 187 -4.95 15.46 22.62
N SER A 188 -5.07 16.75 22.33
CA SER A 188 -3.95 17.71 22.42
C SER A 188 -3.64 18.17 23.84
N GLU A 189 -4.53 17.89 24.79
CA GLU A 189 -4.36 18.25 26.19
C GLU A 189 -3.23 17.44 26.83
N ILE A 190 -2.22 18.15 27.35
CA ILE A 190 -1.08 17.52 28.02
C ILE A 190 -1.48 17.22 29.47
N THR A 191 -1.94 15.99 29.72
CA THR A 191 -2.33 15.51 31.05
C THR A 191 -1.20 14.78 31.79
N PHE A 192 -0.16 14.36 31.08
CA PHE A 192 0.95 13.60 31.65
C PHE A 192 1.90 14.49 32.47
N ALA A 193 2.05 14.18 33.76
CA ALA A 193 3.03 14.78 34.65
C ALA A 193 4.13 13.74 35.01
N PRO A 194 5.41 14.00 34.72
CA PRO A 194 6.47 13.03 35.01
C PRO A 194 6.70 12.92 36.52
N LYS A 195 6.45 11.74 37.08
CA LYS A 195 6.67 11.40 38.50
C LYS A 195 7.67 10.25 38.62
N LEU A 196 8.43 10.19 39.71
CA LEU A 196 9.30 9.06 40.05
C LEU A 196 8.51 7.91 40.70
N LYS A 197 7.42 7.48 40.06
CA LYS A 197 6.53 6.39 40.50
C LYS A 197 6.16 5.56 39.27
N THR A 198 5.85 4.27 39.46
CA THR A 198 5.28 3.47 38.36
C THR A 198 3.81 3.85 38.14
N PHE A 199 3.25 3.49 36.99
CA PHE A 199 1.85 3.74 36.67
C PHE A 199 0.92 3.11 37.72
N GLU A 200 1.21 1.88 38.14
CA GLU A 200 0.42 1.16 39.14
C GLU A 200 0.45 1.85 40.49
N MET A 201 1.61 2.37 40.91
CA MET A 201 1.75 3.10 42.17
C MET A 201 0.95 4.41 42.15
N ASP A 202 0.98 5.14 41.03
CA ASP A 202 0.23 6.41 40.88
C ASP A 202 -1.28 6.17 40.91
N VAL A 203 -1.75 5.14 40.21
CA VAL A 203 -3.17 4.72 40.21
C VAL A 203 -3.58 4.26 41.62
N MET A 204 -2.78 3.45 42.30
CA MET A 204 -3.10 3.02 43.66
C MET A 204 -3.25 4.21 44.62
N GLU A 205 -2.37 5.20 44.53
CA GLU A 205 -2.43 6.42 45.34
C GLU A 205 -3.66 7.27 45.01
N GLU A 206 -3.98 7.45 43.73
CA GLU A 206 -5.13 8.23 43.25
C GLU A 206 -6.46 7.61 43.70
N PHE A 207 -6.61 6.29 43.58
CA PHE A 207 -7.79 5.56 44.03
C PHE A 207 -7.80 5.26 45.54
N GLY A 208 -6.76 5.66 46.27
CA GLY A 208 -6.63 5.43 47.72
C GLY A 208 -6.50 3.95 48.11
N LEU A 209 -6.03 3.11 47.18
CA LEU A 209 -5.80 1.68 47.40
C LEU A 209 -4.52 1.46 48.19
N LYS A 210 -4.61 0.66 49.25
CA LYS A 210 -3.48 0.32 50.12
C LYS A 210 -3.19 -1.17 50.01
N GLU A 211 -1.93 -1.53 49.73
CA GLU A 211 -1.46 -2.92 49.80
C GLU A 211 -0.57 -3.06 51.02
N GLU A 212 -1.06 -3.81 52.01
CA GLU A 212 -0.34 -4.07 53.26
C GLU A 212 0.50 -5.35 53.19
N ARG A 213 0.26 -6.24 52.20
CA ARG A 213 1.02 -7.47 52.03
C ARG A 213 2.36 -7.18 51.32
N ALA A 214 3.45 -7.69 51.88
CA ALA A 214 4.74 -7.70 51.20
C ALA A 214 4.83 -8.91 50.24
N PRO A 215 5.36 -8.73 49.01
CA PRO A 215 5.56 -9.85 48.09
C PRO A 215 6.58 -10.84 48.68
N ALA A 216 6.27 -12.13 48.60
CA ALA A 216 7.18 -13.19 49.01
C ALA A 216 8.39 -13.27 48.07
N HIS A 217 9.54 -13.69 48.61
CA HIS A 217 10.76 -13.87 47.83
C HIS A 217 10.58 -14.98 46.79
N THR A 218 10.83 -14.67 45.51
CA THR A 218 10.76 -15.63 44.39
C THR A 218 12.11 -15.75 43.69
N PHE A 219 12.42 -16.93 43.17
CA PHE A 219 13.64 -17.18 42.39
C PHE A 219 13.29 -17.23 40.90
N TRP A 220 14.12 -16.58 40.08
CA TRP A 220 14.04 -16.63 38.62
C TRP A 220 15.31 -17.30 38.10
N TYR A 221 15.16 -18.40 37.35
CA TYR A 221 16.24 -19.19 36.79
C TYR A 221 16.01 -19.47 35.30
#